data_AF-A0A378XV44-F1
#
_entry.id   AF-A0A378XV44-F1
#
_cell.length_a   1.000
_cell.length_b   1.000
_cell.length_c   1.000
_cell.angle_alpha   90.00
_cell.angle_beta   90.00
_cell.angle_gamma   90.00
#
_symmetry.space_group_name_H-M   'P 1'
#
loop_
_entity.id
_entity.type
_entity.pdbx_description
1 polymer ?
#
loop_
_entity_poly.entity_id
_entity_poly.type
_entity_poly.pdbx_seq_one_letter_code
_entity_poly.pdbx_strand_id
1 'polypeptide(L)'
;MASNYEPIKVVYNSIVEVTVSAGGFQSIINTAAFLTLQQAEFFKSELLNAARKYEGRPTNYSNLWAMADDVQRLISKYKSVGWIVV
;
A
#
# COMPACT_ATOMS: atom_id res chain seq x y z
N MET A 1 -7.38 24.97 9.64
CA MET A 1 -8.15 24.48 8.48
C MET A 1 -7.68 23.08 8.20
N ALA A 2 -8.50 22.07 8.48
CA ALA A 2 -8.18 20.70 8.08
C ALA A 2 -8.34 20.64 6.56
N SER A 3 -7.23 20.62 5.83
CA SER A 3 -7.27 20.23 4.43
C SER A 3 -7.79 18.79 4.41
N ASN A 4 -9.05 18.60 4.01
CA ASN A 4 -9.60 17.30 3.64
C ASN A 4 -8.85 16.85 2.38
N TYR A 5 -7.63 16.36 2.55
CA TYR A 5 -6.96 15.65 1.49
C TYR A 5 -7.70 14.33 1.33
N GLU A 6 -8.38 14.19 0.19
CA GLU A 6 -9.01 12.93 -0.18
C GLU A 6 -7.97 11.80 -0.10
N PRO A 7 -8.34 10.61 0.39
CA PRO A 7 -7.42 9.48 0.41
C PRO A 7 -6.90 9.17 -0.99
N ILE A 8 -5.60 8.98 -1.13
CA ILE A 8 -5.00 8.51 -2.38
C ILE A 8 -5.28 7.01 -2.46
N LYS A 9 -6.11 6.61 -3.43
CA LYS A 9 -6.43 5.21 -3.69
C LYS A 9 -5.42 4.63 -4.69
N VAL A 10 -4.63 3.67 -4.25
CA VAL A 10 -3.74 2.86 -5.10
C VAL A 10 -4.40 1.51 -5.29
N VAL A 11 -5.06 1.33 -6.44
CA VAL A 11 -5.74 0.05 -6.78
C VAL A 11 -4.88 -0.70 -7.79
N TYR A 12 -4.59 -1.96 -7.51
CA TYR A 12 -3.93 -2.85 -8.45
C TYR A 12 -4.79 -4.10 -8.70
N ASN A 13 -5.52 -4.08 -9.83
CA ASN A 13 -6.56 -5.05 -10.20
C ASN A 13 -7.62 -5.28 -9.09
N SER A 14 -8.49 -6.27 -9.27
CA SER A 14 -9.49 -6.74 -8.29
C SER A 14 -8.88 -7.44 -7.06
N ILE A 15 -7.59 -7.25 -6.80
CA ILE A 15 -6.75 -8.18 -6.06
C ILE A 15 -6.09 -7.51 -4.84
N VAL A 16 -5.51 -6.33 -5.03
CA VAL A 16 -4.92 -5.52 -3.94
C VAL A 16 -5.45 -4.10 -4.04
N GLU A 17 -6.23 -3.71 -3.04
CA GLU A 17 -6.70 -2.34 -2.89
C GLU A 17 -5.99 -1.69 -1.70
N VAL A 18 -5.38 -0.56 -1.95
CA VAL A 18 -4.70 0.26 -0.94
C VAL A 18 -5.30 1.65 -0.94
N THR A 19 -5.62 2.14 0.25
CA THR A 19 -6.06 3.52 0.48
C THR A 19 -5.09 4.17 1.46
N VAL A 20 -4.44 5.24 1.01
CA VAL A 20 -3.51 6.06 1.79
C VAL A 20 -4.24 7.34 2.20
N SER A 21 -4.38 7.58 3.49
CA SER A 21 -5.10 8.74 4.02
C SER A 21 -4.31 9.44 5.12
N ALA A 22 -4.78 10.62 5.55
CA ALA A 22 -4.22 11.29 6.71
C ALA A 22 -4.34 10.46 8.01
N GLY A 23 -5.30 9.53 8.08
CA GLY A 23 -5.46 8.59 9.21
C GLY A 23 -4.56 7.36 9.13
N GLY A 24 -3.68 7.28 8.12
CA GLY A 24 -2.82 6.15 7.86
C GLY A 24 -3.30 5.31 6.68
N PHE A 25 -2.92 4.04 6.73
CA PHE A 25 -3.05 3.10 5.64
C PHE A 25 -4.22 2.13 5.86
N GLN A 26 -5.05 1.94 4.85
CA GLN A 26 -5.99 0.83 4.79
C GLN A 26 -5.65 -0.02 3.56
N SER A 27 -5.46 -1.34 3.74
CA SER A 27 -5.44 -2.27 2.60
C SER A 27 -6.50 -3.33 2.73
N ILE A 28 -6.96 -3.74 1.55
CA ILE A 28 -7.65 -5.00 1.32
C ILE A 28 -6.73 -5.82 0.43
N ILE A 29 -6.22 -6.92 0.98
CA ILE A 29 -5.35 -7.85 0.28
C ILE A 29 -6.16 -9.14 0.11
N ASN A 30 -6.50 -9.49 -1.12
CA ASN A 30 -7.07 -10.80 -1.38
C ASN A 30 -5.93 -11.84 -1.32
N THR A 31 -5.93 -12.73 -0.33
CA THR A 31 -4.86 -13.73 -0.18
C THR A 31 -4.80 -14.72 -1.34
N ALA A 32 -5.90 -14.90 -2.10
CA ALA A 32 -5.93 -15.73 -3.30
C ALA A 32 -5.09 -15.13 -4.46
N ALA A 33 -4.63 -13.89 -4.34
CA ALA A 33 -3.68 -13.24 -5.25
C ALA A 33 -2.29 -13.87 -5.25
N PHE A 34 -1.94 -14.52 -4.14
CA PHE A 34 -0.61 -15.01 -3.87
C PHE A 34 -0.60 -16.53 -4.04
N LEU A 35 0.53 -17.07 -4.52
CA LEU A 35 0.68 -18.51 -4.69
C LEU A 35 0.65 -19.22 -3.33
N THR A 36 1.08 -18.54 -2.27
CA THR A 36 1.07 -19.07 -0.90
C THR A 36 0.63 -18.02 0.12
N LEU A 37 0.09 -18.50 1.25
CA LEU A 37 -0.25 -17.65 2.39
C LEU A 37 0.98 -16.89 2.92
N GLN A 38 2.13 -17.55 2.94
CA GLN A 38 3.39 -16.95 3.42
C GLN A 38 3.80 -15.74 2.56
N GLN A 39 3.59 -15.78 1.24
CA GLN A 39 3.86 -14.63 0.37
C GLN A 39 2.92 -13.47 0.67
N ALA A 40 1.63 -13.76 0.91
CA ALA A 40 0.65 -12.74 1.29
C ALA A 40 1.01 -12.08 2.63
N GLU A 41 1.45 -12.86 3.62
CA GLU A 41 1.91 -12.36 4.92
C GLU A 41 3.18 -11.51 4.79
N PHE A 42 4.13 -11.95 3.96
CA PHE A 42 5.37 -11.21 3.71
C PHE A 42 5.09 -9.87 3.03
N PHE A 43 4.23 -9.85 2.01
CA PHE A 43 3.77 -8.63 1.36
C PHE A 43 3.11 -7.68 2.36
N LYS A 44 2.19 -8.20 3.20
CA LYS A 44 1.53 -7.41 4.26
C LYS A 44 2.55 -6.80 5.22
N SER A 45 3.57 -7.55 5.61
CA SER A 45 4.63 -7.07 6.51
C SER A 45 5.49 -5.97 5.88
N GLU A 46 5.96 -6.14 4.64
CA GLU A 46 6.71 -5.08 3.96
C GLU A 46 5.87 -3.82 3.74
N LEU A 47 4.59 -4.00 3.47
CA LEU A 47 3.66 -2.91 3.24
C LEU A 47 3.37 -2.12 4.53
N LEU A 48 3.25 -2.80 5.68
CA LEU A 48 3.20 -2.14 6.99
C LEU A 48 4.51 -1.41 7.33
N ASN A 49 5.66 -2.00 6.98
CA ASN A 49 6.95 -1.33 7.16
C ASN A 49 7.10 -0.09 6.27
N ALA A 50 6.56 -0.11 5.05
CA ALA A 50 6.51 1.08 4.20
C ALA A 50 5.68 2.18 4.87
N ALA A 51 4.51 1.84 5.44
CA ALA A 51 3.66 2.79 6.15
C ALA A 51 4.35 3.41 7.38
N ARG A 52 5.09 2.61 8.17
CA ARG A 52 5.82 3.09 9.35
C ARG A 52 6.83 4.20 9.06
N LYS A 53 7.39 4.28 7.84
CA LYS A 53 8.29 5.39 7.45
C LYS A 53 7.61 6.76 7.50
N TYR A 54 6.28 6.77 7.41
CA TYR A 54 5.44 7.96 7.37
C TYR A 54 4.70 8.22 8.68
N GLU A 55 4.81 7.32 9.67
CA GLU A 55 4.29 7.56 11.02
C GLU A 55 4.97 8.80 11.64
N GLY A 56 4.17 9.66 12.26
CA GLY A 56 4.63 10.92 12.85
C GLY A 56 5.00 12.03 11.85
N ARG A 57 4.95 11.78 10.54
CA ARG A 57 5.15 12.84 9.53
C ARG A 57 3.91 13.71 9.36
N PRO A 58 4.06 14.99 8.96
CA PRO A 58 2.92 15.85 8.67
C PRO A 58 2.01 15.25 7.60
N THR A 59 0.70 15.28 7.83
CA THR A 59 -0.32 14.78 6.90
C THR A 59 -0.61 15.78 5.79
N ASN A 60 0.39 16.00 4.93
CA ASN A 60 0.30 16.86 3.75
C ASN A 60 0.33 16.04 2.46
N TYR A 61 -0.10 16.66 1.36
CA TYR A 61 -0.14 16.04 0.04
C TYR A 61 1.20 15.40 -0.36
N SER A 62 2.33 16.06 -0.10
CA SER A 62 3.65 15.55 -0.48
C SER A 62 3.98 14.23 0.23
N ASN A 63 3.69 14.11 1.52
CA ASN A 63 3.94 12.89 2.28
C ASN A 63 2.95 11.77 1.90
N LEU A 64 1.67 12.12 1.67
CA LEU A 64 0.67 11.15 1.19
C LEU A 64 1.04 10.60 -0.19
N TRP A 65 1.52 11.46 -1.09
CA TRP A 65 1.95 11.08 -2.43
C TRP A 65 3.22 10.23 -2.40
N ALA A 66 4.22 10.61 -1.61
CA ALA A 66 5.43 9.80 -1.43
C ALA A 66 5.11 8.41 -0.85
N MET A 67 4.19 8.34 0.10
CA MET A 67 3.70 7.07 0.64
C MET A 67 2.98 6.23 -0.41
N ALA A 68 2.13 6.84 -1.23
CA ALA A 68 1.46 6.14 -2.32
C ALA A 68 2.45 5.60 -3.37
N ASP A 69 3.48 6.38 -3.74
CA ASP A 69 4.54 5.95 -4.67
C ASP A 69 5.35 4.76 -4.11
N ASP A 70 5.73 4.81 -2.83
CA ASP A 70 6.41 3.69 -2.17
C ASP A 70 5.58 2.41 -2.19
N VAL A 71 4.27 2.50 -1.95
CA VAL A 71 3.38 1.33 -2.01
C VAL A 71 3.23 0.82 -3.45
N GLN A 72 3.11 1.71 -4.43
CA GLN A 72 3.03 1.31 -5.83
C GLN A 72 4.32 0.61 -6.30
N ARG A 73 5.49 1.08 -5.86
CA ARG A 73 6.77 0.41 -6.10
C ARG A 73 6.83 -0.96 -5.45
N LEU A 74 6.32 -1.09 -4.22
CA LEU A 74 6.24 -2.37 -3.53
C LEU A 74 5.41 -3.37 -4.33
N ILE A 75 4.19 -3.00 -4.72
CA ILE A 75 3.31 -3.84 -5.55
C ILE A 75 4.02 -4.25 -6.84
N SER A 76 4.70 -3.31 -7.50
CA SER A 76 5.43 -3.56 -8.75
C SER A 76 6.59 -4.56 -8.56
N LYS A 77 7.32 -4.47 -7.44
CA LYS A 77 8.37 -5.43 -7.06
C LYS A 77 7.78 -6.84 -6.97
N TYR A 78 6.69 -7.03 -6.25
CA TYR A 78 6.08 -8.36 -6.07
C TYR A 78 5.46 -8.93 -7.36
N LYS A 79 4.98 -8.07 -8.25
CA LYS A 79 4.60 -8.47 -9.61
C LYS A 79 5.80 -9.00 -10.41
N SER A 80 6.93 -8.30 -10.38
CA SER A 80 8.12 -8.69 -11.16
C SER A 80 8.70 -10.06 -10.78
N VAL A 81 8.52 -10.48 -9.53
CA VAL A 81 8.96 -11.80 -9.03
C VAL A 81 7.87 -12.87 -9.11
N GLY A 82 6.71 -12.55 -9.70
CA GLY A 82 5.61 -13.50 -9.93
C GLY A 82 4.87 -13.91 -8.66
N TRP A 83 4.97 -13.16 -7.57
CA TRP A 83 4.29 -13.48 -6.30
C TRP A 83 2.84 -13.00 -6.27
N ILE A 84 2.51 -11.99 -7.08
CA ILE A 84 1.14 -11.53 -7.32
C ILE A 84 0.73 -12.08 -8.68
N VAL A 85 -0.20 -13.03 -8.69
CA VAL A 85 -0.82 -13.54 -9.90
C VAL A 85 -1.89 -12.52 -10.32
N VAL A 86 -1.77 -11.99 -11.54
CA VAL A 86 -2.56 -10.88 -12.07
C VAL A 86 -3.72 -11.40 -12.91
#